data_AF-A0A2E9ML16-F1
#
_entry.id   AF-A0A2E9ML16-F1
#
_cell.length_a   1.000
_cell.length_b   1.000
_cell.length_c   1.000
_cell.angle_alpha   90.00
_cell.angle_beta   90.00
_cell.angle_gamma   90.00
#
_symmetry.space_group_name_H-M   'P 1'
#
loop_
_entity.id
_entity.type
_entity.pdbx_description
1 polymer ?
#
loop_
_entity_poly.entity_id
_entity_poly.type
_entity_poly.pdbx_seq_one_letter_code
_entity_poly.pdbx_strand_id
1 'polypeptide(L)'
;MTPYSQGMVGYQDGKPWDYEHTLAGTLRDSGYQTVNVGKTHFHPPRLHLGFEQLTTSEDYSEWLDRQAGMAEVEKFAHGVPANSWLARPNHLPEHQIEETWFTTRALDFLSHRDPTRPFFLCLSFNGPHPPWCPPQVFYDQFIGRQMPEPAIGDWANVHADEADIPMDVNQWRGRVPDHVMQRARGAYFAYLAFLDAQIGRLVEHLNRSGLLGNTLTLFTSDHGEMLGDHHLWRKTYAYEASARVPFIVRPPASMTKVARNVEIDAPITVGWEDIMPTFLDAAAVPIPNSVEGCSVLPLMRGELGGWRSYYHGEHSPCYHPENANQFLTDGHWKYVWNPI
;
A
#
# COMPACT_ATOMS: atom_id res chain seq x y z
N MET A 1 -10.52 12.91 -2.20
CA MET A 1 -11.96 12.66 -2.36
C MET A 1 -12.25 11.21 -2.00
N THR A 2 -13.44 10.94 -1.48
CA THR A 2 -13.97 9.61 -1.17
C THR A 2 -14.43 8.91 -2.45
N PRO A 3 -14.53 7.56 -2.47
CA PRO A 3 -15.06 6.83 -3.61
C PRO A 3 -16.46 7.30 -4.03
N TYR A 4 -17.33 7.65 -3.08
CA TYR A 4 -18.64 8.27 -3.32
C TYR A 4 -18.56 9.53 -4.21
N SER A 5 -17.71 10.49 -3.83
CA SER A 5 -17.62 11.78 -4.53
C SER A 5 -16.89 11.69 -5.87
N GLN A 6 -15.88 10.82 -5.99
CA GLN A 6 -15.21 10.58 -7.27
C GLN A 6 -15.93 9.53 -8.14
N GLY A 7 -16.90 8.80 -7.57
CA GLY A 7 -17.64 7.69 -8.17
C GLY A 7 -16.84 6.42 -8.48
N MET A 8 -15.65 6.23 -7.90
CA MET A 8 -14.75 5.09 -8.17
C MET A 8 -14.77 4.11 -6.99
N VAL A 9 -15.84 3.33 -6.88
CA VAL A 9 -16.06 2.34 -5.79
C VAL A 9 -15.42 0.97 -6.03
N GLY A 10 -14.77 0.78 -7.18
CA GLY A 10 -14.10 -0.44 -7.59
C GLY A 10 -13.46 -0.28 -8.97
N TYR A 11 -12.98 -1.39 -9.54
CA TYR A 11 -12.42 -1.36 -10.89
C TYR A 11 -13.56 -1.24 -11.91
N GLN A 12 -13.64 -0.09 -12.58
CA GLN A 12 -14.63 0.18 -13.62
C GLN A 12 -13.90 0.63 -14.88
N ASP A 13 -13.94 -0.22 -15.91
CA ASP A 13 -13.36 0.09 -17.22
C ASP A 13 -14.15 1.23 -17.90
N GLY A 14 -13.43 2.05 -18.68
CA GLY A 14 -14.04 3.09 -19.52
C GLY A 14 -14.52 4.35 -18.79
N LYS A 15 -14.33 4.44 -17.47
CA LYS A 15 -14.55 5.70 -16.74
C LYS A 15 -13.29 6.58 -16.82
N PRO A 16 -13.38 7.83 -17.30
CA PRO A 16 -12.22 8.72 -17.38
C PRO A 16 -11.76 9.14 -15.97
N TRP A 17 -10.46 9.09 -15.74
CA TRP A 17 -9.82 9.57 -14.52
C TRP A 17 -9.46 11.05 -14.69
N ASP A 18 -10.50 11.89 -14.72
CA ASP A 18 -10.38 13.33 -14.85
C ASP A 18 -10.71 14.00 -13.51
N TYR A 19 -9.67 14.23 -12.71
CA TYR A 19 -9.79 14.86 -11.41
C TYR A 19 -9.30 16.30 -11.49
N GLU A 20 -10.15 17.26 -11.07
CA GLU A 20 -9.81 18.68 -11.05
C GLU A 20 -8.54 18.94 -10.20
N HIS A 21 -8.43 18.26 -9.06
CA HIS A 21 -7.30 18.36 -8.16
C HIS A 21 -6.78 16.98 -7.77
N THR A 22 -5.47 16.80 -7.93
CA THR A 22 -4.72 15.65 -7.44
C THR A 22 -3.58 16.13 -6.55
N LEU A 23 -3.16 15.33 -5.57
CA LEU A 23 -2.07 15.70 -4.67
C LEU A 23 -0.80 16.09 -5.45
N ALA A 24 -0.39 15.27 -6.41
CA ALA A 24 0.79 15.54 -7.23
C ALA A 24 0.59 16.79 -8.10
N GLY A 25 -0.59 16.99 -8.68
CA GLY A 25 -0.87 18.17 -9.51
C GLY A 25 -0.82 19.46 -8.71
N THR A 26 -1.49 19.49 -7.56
CA THR A 26 -1.54 20.68 -6.68
C THR A 26 -0.15 21.04 -6.13
N LEU A 27 0.68 20.05 -5.78
CA LEU A 27 2.06 20.28 -5.36
C LEU A 27 2.94 20.76 -6.53
N ARG A 28 2.82 20.14 -7.71
CA ARG A 28 3.54 20.53 -8.93
C ARG A 28 3.29 22.00 -9.27
N ASP A 29 2.03 22.40 -9.29
CA ASP A 29 1.61 23.76 -9.62
C ASP A 29 2.09 24.78 -8.56
N SER A 30 2.48 24.30 -7.37
CA SER A 30 3.12 25.07 -6.29
C SER A 30 4.66 24.99 -6.30
N GLY A 31 5.26 24.44 -7.36
CA GLY A 31 6.71 24.44 -7.59
C GLY A 31 7.44 23.14 -7.23
N TYR A 32 6.75 22.13 -6.70
CA TYR A 32 7.36 20.84 -6.35
C TYR A 32 7.70 20.02 -7.59
N GLN A 33 8.80 19.28 -7.54
CA GLN A 33 9.04 18.14 -8.43
C GLN A 33 8.20 16.96 -7.94
N THR A 34 7.29 16.45 -8.74
CA THR A 34 6.40 15.35 -8.33
C THR A 34 6.73 14.07 -9.08
N VAL A 35 7.10 13.03 -8.32
CA VAL A 35 7.58 11.77 -8.88
C VAL A 35 6.87 10.59 -8.23
N ASN A 36 6.41 9.67 -9.07
CA ASN A 36 6.01 8.34 -8.62
C ASN A 36 7.01 7.31 -9.14
N VAL A 37 7.46 6.45 -8.23
CA VAL A 37 8.23 5.25 -8.55
C VAL A 37 7.48 4.04 -8.02
N GLY A 38 6.94 3.25 -8.92
CA GLY A 38 6.25 2.00 -8.64
C GLY A 38 4.79 1.99 -9.09
N LYS A 39 3.96 1.22 -8.39
CA LYS A 39 2.58 0.94 -8.78
C LYS A 39 1.67 2.18 -8.64
N THR A 40 0.90 2.47 -9.68
CA THR A 40 -0.12 3.55 -9.65
C THR A 40 -1.54 3.03 -9.75
N HIS A 41 -1.76 1.93 -10.49
CA HIS A 41 -3.08 1.43 -10.85
C HIS A 41 -3.94 2.43 -11.64
N PHE A 42 -3.29 3.41 -12.30
CA PHE A 42 -3.97 4.41 -13.10
C PHE A 42 -4.46 3.84 -14.43
N HIS A 43 -5.61 4.32 -14.89
CA HIS A 43 -6.16 4.00 -16.20
C HIS A 43 -6.44 5.29 -17.01
N PRO A 44 -6.00 5.39 -18.28
CA PRO A 44 -5.15 4.43 -18.99
C PRO A 44 -3.75 4.31 -18.36
N PRO A 45 -2.99 3.23 -18.66
CA PRO A 45 -1.60 3.11 -18.24
C PRO A 45 -0.80 4.37 -18.64
N ARG A 46 0.11 4.80 -17.77
CA ARG A 46 0.89 6.06 -17.89
C ARG A 46 0.09 7.37 -17.83
N LEU A 47 -1.18 7.36 -17.42
CA LEU A 47 -1.84 8.62 -17.02
C LEU A 47 -1.05 9.27 -15.87
N HIS A 48 -0.68 10.56 -15.99
CA HIS A 48 0.22 11.18 -15.00
C HIS A 48 -0.46 11.61 -13.70
N LEU A 49 -1.74 12.01 -13.75
CA LEU A 49 -2.46 12.57 -12.59
C LEU A 49 -1.66 13.60 -11.77
N GLY A 50 -0.89 14.44 -12.46
CA GLY A 50 -0.10 15.52 -11.85
C GLY A 50 1.34 15.16 -11.47
N PHE A 51 1.76 13.89 -11.58
CA PHE A 51 3.18 13.54 -11.49
C PHE A 51 3.95 14.07 -12.71
N GLU A 52 5.10 14.69 -12.50
CA GLU A 52 6.03 15.07 -13.58
C GLU A 52 6.75 13.84 -14.15
N GLN A 53 7.06 12.87 -13.29
CA GLN A 53 7.76 11.64 -13.67
C GLN A 53 7.05 10.42 -13.12
N LEU A 54 6.90 9.40 -13.98
CA LEU A 54 6.40 8.08 -13.63
C LEU A 54 7.47 7.04 -13.95
N THR A 55 7.76 6.18 -12.97
CA THR A 55 8.45 4.91 -13.17
C THR A 55 7.50 3.83 -12.69
N THR A 56 7.23 2.82 -13.51
CA THR A 56 6.17 1.82 -13.30
C THR A 56 6.68 0.39 -13.45
N SER A 57 5.82 -0.59 -13.21
CA SER A 57 6.13 -2.00 -13.48
C SER A 57 6.42 -2.30 -14.95
N GLU A 58 5.85 -1.53 -15.89
CA GLU A 58 6.16 -1.67 -17.32
C GLU A 58 7.62 -1.28 -17.58
N ASP A 59 8.08 -0.17 -16.99
CA ASP A 59 9.48 0.28 -17.10
C ASP A 59 10.45 -0.73 -16.47
N TYR A 60 10.04 -1.38 -15.38
CA TYR A 60 10.80 -2.47 -14.75
C TYR A 60 10.91 -3.67 -15.69
N SER A 61 9.79 -4.12 -16.27
CA SER A 61 9.78 -5.24 -17.22
C SER A 61 10.69 -4.96 -18.42
N GLU A 62 10.57 -3.77 -19.03
CA GLU A 62 11.46 -3.37 -20.13
C GLU A 62 12.94 -3.30 -19.71
N TRP A 63 13.21 -2.88 -18.48
CA TRP A 63 14.58 -2.85 -17.95
C TRP A 63 15.13 -4.27 -17.71
N LEU A 64 14.32 -5.18 -17.19
CA LEU A 64 14.71 -6.56 -16.89
C LEU A 64 15.08 -7.30 -18.18
N ASP A 65 14.28 -7.15 -19.24
CA ASP A 65 14.50 -7.75 -20.56
C ASP A 65 15.86 -7.34 -21.20
N ARG A 66 16.39 -6.18 -20.82
CA ARG A 66 17.64 -5.62 -21.35
C ARG A 66 18.89 -6.06 -20.58
N GLN A 67 18.77 -6.79 -19.49
CA GLN A 67 19.94 -7.21 -18.70
C GLN A 67 20.74 -8.28 -19.45
N ALA A 68 22.07 -8.09 -19.52
CA ALA A 68 22.96 -8.94 -20.32
C ALA A 68 23.05 -10.37 -19.76
N GLY A 69 23.06 -11.37 -20.66
CA GLY A 69 23.21 -12.79 -20.31
C GLY A 69 21.91 -13.53 -19.98
N MET A 70 20.76 -12.91 -20.24
CA MET A 70 19.44 -13.36 -19.80
C MET A 70 18.41 -13.29 -20.94
N ALA A 71 18.72 -13.88 -22.10
CA ALA A 71 17.67 -14.14 -23.08
C ALA A 71 16.58 -14.98 -22.38
N GLU A 72 15.37 -14.43 -22.25
CA GLU A 72 14.16 -15.08 -21.67
C GLU A 72 14.03 -15.10 -20.14
N VAL A 73 14.51 -14.09 -19.40
CA VAL A 73 14.20 -13.97 -17.95
C VAL A 73 12.87 -13.26 -17.73
N GLU A 74 11.82 -14.04 -17.48
CA GLU A 74 10.48 -13.53 -17.18
C GLU A 74 10.29 -13.26 -15.68
N LYS A 75 9.69 -12.12 -15.33
CA LYS A 75 9.33 -11.75 -13.94
C LYS A 75 8.67 -12.89 -13.15
N PHE A 76 7.83 -13.67 -13.83
CA PHE A 76 7.04 -14.76 -13.22
C PHE A 76 7.63 -16.16 -13.48
N ALA A 77 8.86 -16.30 -13.97
CA ALA A 77 9.51 -17.61 -14.20
C ALA A 77 9.70 -18.42 -12.91
N HIS A 78 9.56 -17.79 -11.74
CA HIS A 78 9.42 -18.52 -10.49
C HIS A 78 8.16 -19.39 -10.46
N GLY A 79 7.13 -19.23 -11.30
CA GLY A 79 5.99 -20.13 -11.46
C GLY A 79 4.90 -20.06 -10.38
N VAL A 80 4.90 -19.03 -9.52
CA VAL A 80 3.82 -18.79 -8.54
C VAL A 80 2.80 -17.88 -9.20
N PRO A 81 1.53 -18.28 -9.33
CA PRO A 81 0.52 -17.42 -9.96
C PRO A 81 0.28 -16.13 -9.16
N ALA A 82 -0.13 -15.09 -9.87
CA ALA A 82 -0.62 -13.86 -9.25
C ALA A 82 -1.86 -14.18 -8.39
N ASN A 83 -1.89 -13.66 -7.17
CA ASN A 83 -2.94 -13.92 -6.16
C ASN A 83 -3.03 -15.35 -5.60
N SER A 84 -2.03 -16.21 -5.82
CA SER A 84 -2.01 -17.53 -5.19
C SER A 84 -1.56 -17.48 -3.74
N TRP A 85 -1.97 -18.45 -2.92
CA TRP A 85 -1.48 -18.65 -1.55
C TRP A 85 -0.12 -19.36 -1.51
N LEU A 86 0.41 -19.75 -2.66
CA LEU A 86 1.71 -20.40 -2.76
C LEU A 86 2.83 -19.39 -2.58
N ALA A 87 3.93 -19.87 -2.04
CA ALA A 87 5.13 -19.09 -1.85
C ALA A 87 6.36 -19.93 -2.16
N ARG A 88 7.41 -19.25 -2.65
CA ARG A 88 8.74 -19.81 -2.84
C ARG A 88 9.76 -18.67 -2.92
N PRO A 89 11.06 -18.91 -2.71
CA PRO A 89 12.09 -17.90 -2.96
C PRO A 89 12.03 -17.33 -4.38
N ASN A 90 12.35 -16.05 -4.53
CA ASN A 90 12.50 -15.45 -5.85
C ASN A 90 13.64 -16.10 -6.63
N HIS A 91 13.44 -16.26 -7.93
CA HIS A 91 14.45 -16.79 -8.85
C HIS A 91 15.45 -15.71 -9.29
N LEU A 92 15.06 -14.44 -9.23
CA LEU A 92 15.92 -13.31 -9.56
C LEU A 92 16.89 -13.02 -8.41
N PRO A 93 18.13 -12.59 -8.72
CA PRO A 93 19.01 -12.03 -7.70
C PRO A 93 18.37 -10.75 -7.13
N GLU A 94 18.62 -10.46 -5.85
CA GLU A 94 17.91 -9.40 -5.11
C GLU A 94 17.93 -8.03 -5.80
N HIS A 95 19.06 -7.65 -6.40
CA HIS A 95 19.22 -6.37 -7.11
C HIS A 95 18.36 -6.24 -8.38
N GLN A 96 17.82 -7.34 -8.88
CA GLN A 96 16.92 -7.39 -10.04
C GLN A 96 15.46 -7.56 -9.65
N ILE A 97 15.15 -7.77 -8.36
CA ILE A 97 13.76 -7.81 -7.89
C ILE A 97 13.15 -6.40 -7.97
N GLU A 98 11.90 -6.32 -8.40
CA GLU A 98 11.20 -5.07 -8.72
C GLU A 98 11.24 -4.04 -7.59
N GLU A 99 11.04 -4.45 -6.34
CA GLU A 99 11.09 -3.59 -5.16
C GLU A 99 12.49 -2.97 -4.96
N THR A 100 13.54 -3.77 -5.18
CA THR A 100 14.94 -3.30 -5.11
C THR A 100 15.24 -2.32 -6.23
N TRP A 101 14.68 -2.58 -7.42
CA TRP A 101 14.80 -1.72 -8.59
C TRP A 101 14.07 -0.39 -8.39
N PHE A 102 12.82 -0.39 -7.92
CA PHE A 102 12.07 0.82 -7.58
C PHE A 102 12.80 1.65 -6.53
N THR A 103 13.30 1.01 -5.46
CA THR A 103 14.11 1.71 -4.47
C THR A 103 15.31 2.39 -5.11
N THR A 104 16.02 1.68 -6.00
CA THR A 104 17.17 2.25 -6.72
C THR A 104 16.77 3.43 -7.60
N ARG A 105 15.65 3.36 -8.33
CA ARG A 105 15.13 4.49 -9.13
C ARG A 105 14.73 5.70 -8.29
N ALA A 106 14.14 5.48 -7.12
CA ALA A 106 13.85 6.54 -6.16
C ALA A 106 15.14 7.23 -5.65
N LEU A 107 16.18 6.45 -5.33
CA LEU A 107 17.49 6.98 -4.92
C LEU A 107 18.17 7.76 -6.06
N ASP A 108 18.05 7.28 -7.30
CA ASP A 108 18.58 7.97 -8.48
C ASP A 108 17.91 9.33 -8.65
N PHE A 109 16.58 9.40 -8.54
CA PHE A 109 15.86 10.68 -8.56
C PHE A 109 16.37 11.62 -7.46
N LEU A 110 16.45 11.15 -6.21
CA LEU A 110 16.91 11.98 -5.09
C LEU A 110 18.33 12.52 -5.31
N SER A 111 19.20 11.75 -5.96
CA SER A 111 20.60 12.13 -6.23
C SER A 111 20.74 13.15 -7.36
N HIS A 112 19.82 13.16 -8.33
CA HIS A 112 19.95 13.96 -9.56
C HIS A 112 18.87 15.03 -9.75
N ARG A 113 17.88 15.11 -8.85
CA ARG A 113 16.82 16.12 -8.90
C ARG A 113 17.38 17.55 -8.84
N ASP A 114 16.59 18.51 -9.30
CA ASP A 114 16.89 19.93 -9.13
C ASP A 114 16.86 20.30 -7.63
N PRO A 115 17.98 20.72 -7.02
CA PRO A 115 18.01 21.05 -5.60
C PRO A 115 17.32 22.40 -5.29
N THR A 116 16.98 23.21 -6.30
CA THR A 116 16.31 24.51 -6.12
C THR A 116 14.79 24.38 -5.93
N ARG A 117 14.23 23.20 -6.24
CA ARG A 117 12.81 22.90 -6.09
C ARG A 117 12.57 21.87 -4.99
N PRO A 118 11.52 22.01 -4.17
CA PRO A 118 11.13 20.93 -3.26
C PRO A 118 10.65 19.71 -4.05
N PHE A 119 10.54 18.55 -3.40
CA PHE A 119 10.12 17.31 -4.05
C PHE A 119 8.96 16.65 -3.32
N PHE A 120 8.12 15.94 -4.08
CA PHE A 120 7.15 14.97 -3.62
C PHE A 120 7.47 13.64 -4.31
N LEU A 121 7.86 12.65 -3.53
CA LEU A 121 8.22 11.31 -4.01
C LEU A 121 7.23 10.29 -3.44
N CYS A 122 6.46 9.65 -4.31
CA CYS A 122 5.68 8.47 -3.98
C CYS A 122 6.48 7.23 -4.40
N LEU A 123 7.01 6.49 -3.43
CA LEU A 123 7.61 5.17 -3.65
C LEU A 123 6.57 4.11 -3.33
N SER A 124 5.98 3.51 -4.36
CA SER A 124 4.80 2.65 -4.28
C SER A 124 5.15 1.22 -4.68
N PHE A 125 5.50 0.37 -3.71
CA PHE A 125 5.85 -1.02 -3.97
C PHE A 125 4.65 -1.84 -4.47
N ASN A 126 4.92 -2.87 -5.27
CA ASN A 126 3.89 -3.90 -5.56
C ASN A 126 3.78 -4.88 -4.41
N GLY A 127 4.91 -5.31 -3.84
CA GLY A 127 4.94 -6.14 -2.65
C GLY A 127 4.26 -5.49 -1.43
N PRO A 128 3.73 -6.30 -0.49
CA PRO A 128 3.78 -7.76 -0.46
C PRO A 128 2.59 -8.42 -1.21
N HIS A 129 1.98 -7.76 -2.19
CA HIS A 129 0.96 -8.38 -3.04
C HIS A 129 1.49 -9.71 -3.62
N PRO A 130 0.68 -10.80 -3.65
CA PRO A 130 1.14 -12.05 -4.24
C PRO A 130 1.51 -11.88 -5.73
N PRO A 131 2.54 -12.58 -6.23
CA PRO A 131 3.14 -13.78 -5.65
C PRO A 131 4.13 -13.50 -4.51
N TRP A 132 4.04 -14.30 -3.43
CA TRP A 132 4.96 -14.21 -2.30
C TRP A 132 6.29 -14.88 -2.61
N CYS A 133 7.12 -14.12 -3.31
CA CYS A 133 8.46 -14.52 -3.73
C CYS A 133 9.55 -13.59 -3.19
N PRO A 134 9.84 -13.61 -1.87
CA PRO A 134 10.93 -12.82 -1.30
C PRO A 134 12.30 -13.38 -1.72
N PRO A 135 13.40 -12.61 -1.59
CA PRO A 135 14.74 -13.15 -1.78
C PRO A 135 15.01 -14.32 -0.81
N GLN A 136 15.82 -15.29 -1.25
CA GLN A 136 16.13 -16.51 -0.48
C GLN A 136 16.55 -16.22 0.96
N VAL A 137 17.43 -15.24 1.17
CA VAL A 137 17.95 -14.88 2.50
C VAL A 137 16.85 -14.44 3.48
N PHE A 138 15.77 -13.82 3.00
CA PHE A 138 14.63 -13.48 3.83
C PHE A 138 13.70 -14.67 4.00
N TYR A 139 13.45 -15.44 2.94
CA TYR A 139 12.62 -16.65 3.00
C TYR A 139 13.14 -17.64 4.05
N ASP A 140 14.45 -17.90 4.06
CA ASP A 140 15.11 -18.84 4.97
C ASP A 140 15.00 -18.42 6.44
N GLN A 141 14.84 -17.12 6.71
CA GLN A 141 14.66 -16.64 8.07
C GLN A 141 13.29 -17.06 8.63
N PHE A 142 12.24 -17.13 7.81
CA PHE A 142 10.87 -17.35 8.27
C PHE A 142 10.34 -18.76 8.00
N ILE A 143 10.87 -19.47 7.00
CA ILE A 143 10.40 -20.80 6.68
C ILE A 143 10.56 -21.76 7.87
N GLY A 144 9.48 -22.46 8.21
CA GLY A 144 9.45 -23.38 9.35
C GLY A 144 9.32 -22.71 10.73
N ARG A 145 9.26 -21.37 10.81
CA ARG A 145 8.86 -20.70 12.05
C ARG A 145 7.35 -20.87 12.26
N GLN A 146 6.95 -20.90 13.54
CA GLN A 146 5.56 -20.78 13.91
C GLN A 146 5.11 -19.32 13.73
N MET A 147 4.23 -19.09 12.77
CA MET A 147 3.59 -17.80 12.53
C MET A 147 2.31 -17.69 13.37
N PRO A 148 1.87 -16.45 13.70
CA PRO A 148 0.59 -16.24 14.38
C PRO A 148 -0.53 -16.92 13.63
N GLU A 149 -1.41 -17.63 14.31
CA GLU A 149 -2.56 -18.27 13.68
C GLU A 149 -3.52 -17.22 13.09
N PRO A 150 -4.31 -17.57 12.06
CA PRO A 150 -5.35 -16.68 11.54
C PRO A 150 -6.44 -16.44 12.60
N ALA A 151 -6.99 -15.24 12.63
CA ALA A 151 -8.13 -14.93 13.49
C ALA A 151 -9.41 -15.54 12.90
N ILE A 152 -10.10 -16.42 13.63
CA ILE A 152 -11.33 -17.09 13.16
C ILE A 152 -12.51 -16.63 14.01
N GLY A 153 -13.53 -16.06 13.36
CA GLY A 153 -14.80 -15.72 14.00
C GLY A 153 -15.78 -16.89 13.96
N ASP A 154 -16.70 -16.96 14.93
CA ASP A 154 -17.67 -18.06 15.05
C ASP A 154 -18.59 -18.19 13.81
N TRP A 155 -18.76 -17.11 13.06
CA TRP A 155 -19.56 -17.03 11.83
C TRP A 155 -18.79 -17.48 10.58
N ALA A 156 -17.47 -17.64 10.64
CA ALA A 156 -16.60 -17.75 9.48
C ALA A 156 -16.66 -19.11 8.76
N ASN A 157 -17.28 -20.14 9.35
CA ASN A 157 -17.35 -21.48 8.75
C ASN A 157 -18.02 -21.49 7.37
N VAL A 158 -18.89 -20.52 7.07
CA VAL A 158 -19.48 -20.34 5.74
C VAL A 158 -18.42 -20.17 4.63
N HIS A 159 -17.22 -19.69 4.97
CA HIS A 159 -16.10 -19.54 4.05
C HIS A 159 -15.17 -20.76 4.01
N ALA A 160 -15.38 -21.75 4.88
CA ALA A 160 -14.61 -22.99 4.93
C ALA A 160 -15.28 -24.13 4.13
N ASP A 161 -16.61 -24.25 4.20
CA ASP A 161 -17.35 -25.43 3.74
C ASP A 161 -17.53 -25.51 2.21
N GLU A 162 -17.38 -24.39 1.49
CA GLU A 162 -17.57 -24.30 0.03
C GLU A 162 -16.26 -24.30 -0.77
N ALA A 163 -15.13 -24.66 -0.15
CA ALA A 163 -13.87 -24.76 -0.87
C ALA A 163 -13.82 -26.07 -1.70
N ASP A 164 -13.92 -25.96 -3.03
CA ASP A 164 -13.77 -27.09 -3.95
C ASP A 164 -12.46 -27.85 -3.69
N ILE A 165 -12.51 -29.18 -3.60
CA ILE A 165 -11.32 -30.05 -3.52
C ILE A 165 -11.15 -30.76 -4.88
N PRO A 166 -9.97 -30.70 -5.52
CA PRO A 166 -8.72 -30.08 -5.06
C PRO A 166 -8.81 -28.55 -5.05
N MET A 167 -8.24 -27.94 -4.01
CA MET A 167 -8.37 -26.51 -3.79
C MET A 167 -7.54 -25.72 -4.80
N ASP A 168 -8.22 -24.87 -5.58
CA ASP A 168 -7.57 -23.86 -6.41
C ASP A 168 -6.81 -22.90 -5.48
N VAL A 169 -5.50 -22.86 -5.64
CA VAL A 169 -4.59 -22.03 -4.83
C VAL A 169 -4.80 -20.53 -5.02
N ASN A 170 -5.63 -20.14 -6.00
CA ASN A 170 -6.03 -18.77 -6.27
C ASN A 170 -7.43 -18.46 -5.75
N GLN A 171 -8.05 -19.27 -4.90
CA GLN A 171 -9.33 -18.87 -4.32
C GLN A 171 -9.17 -17.65 -3.40
N TRP A 172 -10.26 -16.93 -3.18
CA TRP A 172 -10.32 -15.80 -2.24
C TRP A 172 -10.82 -16.24 -0.85
N ARG A 173 -11.26 -17.49 -0.70
CA ARG A 173 -11.68 -18.12 0.55
C ARG A 173 -11.30 -19.59 0.56
N GLY A 174 -11.34 -20.20 1.74
CA GLY A 174 -11.18 -21.64 1.94
C GLY A 174 -10.26 -22.00 3.10
N ARG A 175 -10.54 -23.15 3.72
CA ARG A 175 -9.71 -23.72 4.79
C ARG A 175 -8.58 -24.57 4.20
N VAL A 176 -7.35 -24.09 4.32
CA VAL A 176 -6.15 -24.85 3.94
C VAL A 176 -5.58 -25.66 5.10
N PRO A 177 -4.81 -26.72 4.82
CA PRO A 177 -4.02 -27.41 5.86
C PRO A 177 -3.04 -26.47 6.57
N ASP A 178 -2.80 -26.69 7.86
CA ASP A 178 -1.98 -25.82 8.71
C ASP A 178 -0.58 -25.56 8.14
N HIS A 179 0.07 -26.58 7.57
CA HIS A 179 1.41 -26.42 6.98
C HIS A 179 1.42 -25.50 5.74
N VAL A 180 0.30 -25.42 5.00
CA VAL A 180 0.13 -24.49 3.88
C VAL A 180 -0.08 -23.08 4.42
N MET A 181 -0.96 -22.93 5.42
CA MET A 181 -1.22 -21.65 6.10
C MET A 181 0.07 -21.05 6.68
N GLN A 182 0.82 -21.84 7.44
CA GLN A 182 2.06 -21.43 8.09
C GLN A 182 3.13 -21.04 7.06
N ARG A 183 3.22 -21.75 5.94
CA ARG A 183 4.14 -21.38 4.84
C ARG A 183 3.76 -20.07 4.17
N ALA A 184 2.47 -19.89 3.84
CA ALA A 184 1.95 -18.66 3.24
C ALA A 184 2.26 -17.44 4.13
N ARG A 185 1.91 -17.53 5.42
CA ARG A 185 2.16 -16.48 6.41
C ARG A 185 3.66 -16.23 6.60
N GLY A 186 4.47 -17.28 6.67
CA GLY A 186 5.92 -17.14 6.79
C GLY A 186 6.53 -16.40 5.60
N ALA A 187 6.07 -16.71 4.38
CA ALA A 187 6.53 -16.02 3.19
C ALA A 187 6.07 -14.56 3.10
N TYR A 188 4.83 -14.27 3.50
CA TYR A 188 4.34 -12.89 3.60
C TYR A 188 5.22 -12.05 4.55
N PHE A 189 5.54 -12.58 5.73
CA PHE A 189 6.42 -11.90 6.69
C PHE A 189 7.87 -11.79 6.19
N ALA A 190 8.39 -12.81 5.50
CA ALA A 190 9.69 -12.70 4.82
C ALA A 190 9.70 -11.59 3.77
N TYR A 191 8.60 -11.41 3.04
CA TYR A 191 8.45 -10.33 2.07
C TYR A 191 8.41 -8.96 2.76
N LEU A 192 7.68 -8.84 3.87
CA LEU A 192 7.68 -7.62 4.68
C LEU A 192 9.09 -7.27 5.18
N ALA A 193 9.86 -8.25 5.65
CA ALA A 193 11.25 -8.03 6.07
C ALA A 193 12.14 -7.55 4.92
N PHE A 194 11.92 -8.06 3.70
CA PHE A 194 12.60 -7.57 2.51
C PHE A 194 12.22 -6.12 2.17
N LEU A 195 10.93 -5.76 2.23
CA LEU A 195 10.46 -4.39 2.03
C LEU A 195 11.02 -3.43 3.07
N ASP A 196 11.07 -3.85 4.34
CA ASP A 196 11.68 -3.07 5.42
C ASP A 196 13.15 -2.74 5.12
N ALA A 197 13.92 -3.70 4.61
CA ALA A 197 15.30 -3.47 4.18
C ALA A 197 15.38 -2.44 3.02
N GLN A 198 14.44 -2.48 2.08
CA GLN A 198 14.36 -1.50 0.98
C GLN A 198 14.00 -0.09 1.48
N ILE A 199 13.06 0.01 2.42
CA ILE A 199 12.72 1.27 3.10
C ILE A 199 13.92 1.80 3.87
N GLY A 200 14.67 0.91 4.55
CA GLY A 200 15.93 1.24 5.23
C GLY A 200 16.96 1.89 4.29
N ARG A 201 17.10 1.40 3.05
CA ARG A 201 17.96 2.04 2.03
C ARG A 201 17.53 3.47 1.70
N LEU A 202 16.22 3.71 1.56
CA LEU A 202 15.68 5.05 1.31
C LEU A 202 15.95 5.98 2.50
N VAL A 203 15.63 5.54 3.72
CA VAL A 203 15.82 6.33 4.94
C VAL A 203 17.30 6.68 5.13
N GLU A 204 18.20 5.71 4.94
CA GLU A 204 19.64 5.93 5.04
C GLU A 204 20.16 6.91 3.98
N HIS A 205 19.68 6.81 2.74
CA HIS A 205 20.04 7.78 1.70
C HIS A 205 19.58 9.21 2.05
N LEU A 206 18.33 9.36 2.50
CA LEU A 206 17.82 10.66 2.95
C LEU A 206 18.64 11.20 4.13
N ASN A 207 19.07 10.33 5.05
CA ASN A 207 19.90 10.71 6.19
C ASN A 207 21.28 11.23 5.73
N ARG A 208 21.99 10.46 4.91
CA ARG A 208 23.34 10.83 4.41
C ARG A 208 23.34 12.07 3.53
N SER A 209 22.27 12.31 2.78
CA SER A 209 22.10 13.50 1.95
C SER A 209 21.60 14.74 2.73
N GLY A 210 21.37 14.61 4.05
CA GLY A 210 20.85 15.68 4.89
C GLY A 210 19.36 16.01 4.65
N LEU A 211 18.67 15.27 3.78
CA LEU A 211 17.28 15.51 3.40
C LEU A 211 16.29 15.02 4.46
N LEU A 212 16.65 13.99 5.22
CA LEU A 212 15.75 13.38 6.20
C LEU A 212 15.27 14.40 7.26
N GLY A 213 16.12 15.36 7.64
CA GLY A 213 15.73 16.44 8.55
C GLY A 213 14.69 17.41 7.98
N ASN A 214 14.62 17.55 6.66
CA ASN A 214 13.73 18.50 5.99
C ASN A 214 12.58 17.81 5.22
N THR A 215 12.33 16.54 5.49
CA THR A 215 11.33 15.73 4.78
C THR A 215 10.24 15.28 5.74
N LEU A 216 8.98 15.57 5.39
CA LEU A 216 7.81 14.88 5.96
C LEU A 216 7.70 13.52 5.28
N THR A 217 7.68 12.43 6.04
CA THR A 217 7.54 11.07 5.50
C THR A 217 6.25 10.46 6.01
N LEU A 218 5.48 9.83 5.12
CA LEU A 218 4.29 9.06 5.46
C LEU A 218 4.49 7.64 4.92
N PHE A 219 4.32 6.64 5.78
CA PHE A 219 4.27 5.23 5.41
C PHE A 219 2.85 4.69 5.62
N THR A 220 2.31 4.04 4.59
CA THR A 220 0.98 3.44 4.59
C THR A 220 0.89 2.26 3.61
N SER A 221 -0.26 1.60 3.55
CA SER A 221 -0.58 0.49 2.63
C SER A 221 -1.93 0.72 1.98
N ASP A 222 -2.08 0.45 0.67
CA ASP A 222 -3.33 0.64 -0.10
C ASP A 222 -4.50 -0.12 0.52
N HIS A 223 -4.23 -1.34 0.98
CA HIS A 223 -5.11 -2.17 1.79
C HIS A 223 -4.25 -3.16 2.61
N GLY A 224 -4.91 -4.00 3.42
CA GLY A 224 -4.30 -5.12 4.12
C GLY A 224 -4.41 -6.45 3.35
N GLU A 225 -4.18 -7.57 4.03
CA GLU A 225 -4.28 -8.92 3.49
C GLU A 225 -4.89 -9.83 4.55
N MET A 226 -6.00 -10.50 4.22
CA MET A 226 -6.70 -11.39 5.15
C MET A 226 -5.82 -12.56 5.59
N LEU A 227 -4.96 -13.06 4.69
CA LEU A 227 -3.93 -14.03 5.03
C LEU A 227 -4.44 -15.27 5.82
N GLY A 228 -5.68 -15.69 5.54
CA GLY A 228 -6.36 -16.80 6.19
C GLY A 228 -7.34 -16.43 7.30
N ASP A 229 -7.36 -15.17 7.75
CA ASP A 229 -8.31 -14.69 8.75
C ASP A 229 -9.74 -14.92 8.26
N HIS A 230 -10.56 -15.53 9.12
CA HIS A 230 -11.94 -15.94 8.83
C HIS A 230 -12.06 -16.88 7.62
N HIS A 231 -11.00 -17.66 7.32
CA HIS A 231 -10.89 -18.48 6.10
C HIS A 231 -10.94 -17.66 4.80
N LEU A 232 -10.72 -16.34 4.90
CA LEU A 232 -10.65 -15.43 3.77
C LEU A 232 -9.19 -15.16 3.42
N TRP A 233 -8.98 -14.89 2.14
CA TRP A 233 -7.72 -14.49 1.55
C TRP A 233 -7.93 -13.21 0.75
N ARG A 234 -6.84 -12.54 0.41
CA ARG A 234 -6.83 -11.29 -0.35
C ARG A 234 -7.37 -10.11 0.47
N LYS A 235 -8.15 -9.24 -0.17
CA LYS A 235 -8.62 -7.95 0.33
C LYS A 235 -10.06 -7.73 -0.15
N THR A 236 -10.58 -6.51 -0.05
CA THR A 236 -11.95 -6.08 -0.42
C THR A 236 -13.01 -6.25 0.68
N TYR A 237 -12.59 -6.55 1.91
CA TYR A 237 -13.49 -6.72 3.05
C TYR A 237 -13.40 -5.54 4.03
N ALA A 238 -14.49 -5.30 4.76
CA ALA A 238 -14.54 -4.30 5.84
C ALA A 238 -13.75 -4.71 7.11
N TYR A 239 -13.25 -5.94 7.17
CA TYR A 239 -12.52 -6.47 8.32
C TYR A 239 -11.13 -5.83 8.49
N GLU A 240 -10.63 -5.79 9.73
CA GLU A 240 -9.38 -5.11 10.08
C GLU A 240 -8.19 -5.57 9.23
N ALA A 241 -8.03 -6.88 9.02
CA ALA A 241 -6.94 -7.44 8.22
C ALA A 241 -6.94 -6.95 6.76
N SER A 242 -8.07 -6.48 6.23
CA SER A 242 -8.19 -5.91 4.87
C SER A 242 -8.25 -4.39 4.88
N ALA A 243 -8.96 -3.76 5.81
CA ALA A 243 -9.28 -2.33 5.77
C ALA A 243 -8.41 -1.45 6.69
N ARG A 244 -7.83 -1.99 7.76
CA ARG A 244 -7.02 -1.22 8.71
C ARG A 244 -5.55 -1.29 8.32
N VAL A 245 -5.05 -0.19 7.79
CA VAL A 245 -3.70 -0.07 7.24
C VAL A 245 -2.79 0.74 8.18
N PRO A 246 -1.46 0.53 8.16
CA PRO A 246 -0.54 1.38 8.91
C PRO A 246 -0.65 2.83 8.42
N PHE A 247 -0.55 3.79 9.33
CA PHE A 247 -0.48 5.22 8.98
C PHE A 247 0.57 5.88 9.87
N ILE A 248 1.84 5.84 9.42
CA ILE A 248 2.99 6.29 10.21
C ILE A 248 3.51 7.59 9.59
N VAL A 249 3.46 8.69 10.36
CA VAL A 249 3.95 9.99 9.91
C VAL A 249 5.21 10.38 10.69
N ARG A 250 6.28 10.68 9.97
CA ARG A 250 7.52 11.23 10.51
C ARG A 250 7.60 12.72 10.17
N PRO A 251 7.47 13.63 11.15
CA PRO A 251 7.61 15.06 10.91
C PRO A 251 9.05 15.46 10.52
N PRO A 252 9.23 16.50 9.70
CA PRO A 252 10.53 17.13 9.53
C PRO A 252 11.01 17.76 10.85
N ALA A 253 12.32 17.98 10.97
CA ALA A 253 12.96 18.57 12.15
C ALA A 253 12.45 19.98 12.48
N SER A 254 11.94 20.72 11.49
CA SER A 254 11.34 22.05 11.66
C SER A 254 10.03 22.02 12.46
N MET A 255 9.31 20.90 12.50
CA MET A 255 8.08 20.73 13.28
C MET A 255 8.40 20.38 14.74
N THR A 256 8.94 21.35 15.48
CA THR A 256 9.45 21.16 16.86
C THR A 256 8.38 20.95 17.93
N LYS A 257 7.12 21.28 17.63
CA LYS A 257 5.97 21.14 18.53
C LYS A 257 5.25 19.79 18.42
N VAL A 258 5.80 18.85 17.65
CA VAL A 258 5.24 17.51 17.47
C VAL A 258 6.05 16.53 18.30
N ALA A 259 5.36 15.76 19.15
CA ALA A 259 5.98 14.68 19.90
C ALA A 259 6.38 13.53 18.95
N ARG A 260 7.49 12.85 19.25
CA ARG A 260 7.99 11.71 18.46
C ARG A 260 7.65 10.40 19.16
N ASN A 261 7.52 9.33 18.38
CA ASN A 261 7.21 7.98 18.90
C ASN A 261 5.91 7.95 19.73
N VAL A 262 4.89 8.63 19.24
CA VAL A 262 3.56 8.66 19.85
C VAL A 262 2.62 7.83 19.00
N GLU A 263 1.93 6.89 19.65
CA GLU A 263 0.77 6.22 19.10
C GLU A 263 -0.47 7.02 19.50
N ILE A 264 -1.32 7.35 18.51
CA ILE A 264 -2.59 8.02 18.75
C ILE A 264 -3.67 6.94 18.83
N ASP A 265 -3.83 6.37 20.02
CA ASP A 265 -4.88 5.40 20.35
C ASP A 265 -6.08 6.16 20.94
N ALA A 266 -6.87 6.76 20.06
CA ALA A 266 -8.08 7.51 20.39
C ALA A 266 -9.23 7.02 19.49
N PRO A 267 -10.51 7.27 19.85
CA PRO A 267 -11.68 6.99 19.01
C PRO A 267 -11.74 7.95 17.80
N ILE A 268 -10.67 7.96 17.03
CA ILE A 268 -10.50 8.74 15.82
C ILE A 268 -10.02 7.77 14.75
N THR A 269 -10.47 8.00 13.53
CA THR A 269 -10.02 7.21 12.38
C THR A 269 -9.49 8.16 11.32
N VAL A 270 -8.30 7.85 10.84
CA VAL A 270 -7.63 8.50 9.72
C VAL A 270 -7.72 7.59 8.50
N GLY A 271 -7.73 8.18 7.31
CA GLY A 271 -7.84 7.41 6.07
C GLY A 271 -7.14 8.04 4.87
N TRP A 272 -7.38 7.44 3.71
CA TRP A 272 -6.73 7.80 2.45
C TRP A 272 -6.98 9.25 2.03
N GLU A 273 -8.18 9.75 2.29
CA GLU A 273 -8.56 11.12 1.96
C GLU A 273 -7.76 12.17 2.75
N ASP A 274 -7.16 11.80 3.89
CA ASP A 274 -6.39 12.70 4.75
C ASP A 274 -4.96 12.92 4.27
N ILE A 275 -4.46 12.08 3.36
CA ILE A 275 -3.09 12.16 2.87
C ILE A 275 -2.87 13.47 2.11
N MET A 276 -3.73 13.77 1.14
CA MET A 276 -3.61 14.99 0.33
C MET A 276 -3.61 16.27 1.18
N PRO A 277 -4.63 16.56 2.02
CA PRO A 277 -4.64 17.78 2.82
C PRO A 277 -3.47 17.84 3.81
N THR A 278 -2.98 16.71 4.33
CA THR A 278 -1.81 16.68 5.21
C THR A 278 -0.53 17.16 4.51
N PHE A 279 -0.26 16.66 3.29
CA PHE A 279 0.91 17.09 2.53
C PHE A 279 0.80 18.54 2.06
N LEU A 280 -0.39 19.00 1.66
CA LEU A 280 -0.62 20.40 1.27
C LEU A 280 -0.45 21.36 2.45
N ASP A 281 -1.02 21.03 3.62
CA ASP A 281 -0.85 21.80 4.87
C ASP A 281 0.63 21.89 5.27
N ALA A 282 1.35 20.76 5.24
CA ALA A 282 2.78 20.74 5.54
C ALA A 282 3.63 21.57 4.56
N ALA A 283 3.20 21.67 3.31
CA ALA A 283 3.81 22.48 2.26
C ALA A 283 3.35 23.95 2.27
N ALA A 284 2.42 24.33 3.15
CA ALA A 284 1.74 25.62 3.15
C ALA A 284 1.06 25.96 1.80
N VAL A 285 0.58 24.92 1.10
CA VAL A 285 -0.19 25.04 -0.14
C VAL A 285 -1.68 25.06 0.20
N PRO A 286 -2.48 25.98 -0.37
CA PRO A 286 -3.93 26.01 -0.14
C PRO A 286 -4.59 24.67 -0.47
N ILE A 287 -5.37 24.15 0.47
CA ILE A 287 -6.15 22.92 0.28
C ILE A 287 -7.38 23.27 -0.56
N PRO A 288 -7.59 22.64 -1.73
CA PRO A 288 -8.79 22.89 -2.55
C PRO A 288 -10.08 22.52 -1.82
N ASN A 289 -11.16 23.26 -2.09
CA ASN A 289 -12.48 23.03 -1.47
C ASN A 289 -13.09 21.66 -1.83
N SER A 290 -12.63 21.01 -2.90
CA SER A 290 -13.05 19.65 -3.28
C SER A 290 -12.39 18.54 -2.47
N VAL A 291 -11.40 18.86 -1.63
CA VAL A 291 -10.76 17.88 -0.75
C VAL A 291 -11.65 17.62 0.47
N GLU A 292 -12.14 16.39 0.59
CA GLU A 292 -13.05 15.97 1.68
C GLU A 292 -12.34 15.50 2.95
N GLY A 293 -11.04 15.16 2.86
CA GLY A 293 -10.24 14.75 4.02
C GLY A 293 -9.79 15.92 4.87
N CYS A 294 -9.10 15.62 5.97
CA CYS A 294 -8.56 16.60 6.90
C CYS A 294 -7.05 16.39 7.08
N SER A 295 -6.29 17.47 7.21
CA SER A 295 -4.87 17.37 7.57
C SER A 295 -4.73 16.72 8.94
N VAL A 296 -3.83 15.73 9.07
CA VAL A 296 -3.53 15.09 10.37
C VAL A 296 -2.51 15.86 11.20
N LEU A 297 -1.95 16.97 10.69
CA LEU A 297 -0.97 17.76 11.44
C LEU A 297 -1.47 18.27 12.81
N PRO A 298 -2.74 18.68 12.99
CA PRO A 298 -3.30 18.96 14.31
C PRO A 298 -3.27 17.74 15.24
N LEU A 299 -3.62 16.56 14.74
CA LEU A 299 -3.57 15.32 15.53
C LEU A 299 -2.15 15.03 16.04
N MET A 300 -1.13 15.28 15.20
CA MET A 300 0.29 15.16 15.59
C MET A 300 0.70 16.13 16.70
N ARG A 301 -0.03 17.23 16.92
CA ARG A 301 0.16 18.18 18.02
C ARG A 301 -0.70 17.86 19.25
N GLY A 302 -1.48 16.78 19.21
CA GLY A 302 -2.43 16.41 20.27
C GLY A 302 -3.75 17.18 20.20
N GLU A 303 -4.01 17.91 19.11
CA GLU A 303 -5.24 18.67 18.89
C GLU A 303 -6.31 17.76 18.27
N LEU A 304 -6.95 16.93 19.11
CA LEU A 304 -7.95 15.94 18.65
C LEU A 304 -9.36 16.52 18.42
N GLY A 305 -9.59 17.76 18.85
CA GLY A 305 -10.90 18.41 18.77
C GLY A 305 -11.35 18.68 17.33
N GLY A 306 -12.61 18.39 17.02
CA GLY A 306 -13.18 18.65 15.69
C GLY A 306 -12.86 17.60 14.63
N TRP A 307 -12.22 16.48 15.01
CA TRP A 307 -12.07 15.34 14.10
C TRP A 307 -13.40 14.64 13.84
N ARG A 308 -13.48 13.90 12.73
CA ARG A 308 -14.69 13.14 12.36
C ARG A 308 -15.04 12.09 13.42
N SER A 309 -16.32 11.94 13.70
CA SER A 309 -16.83 10.95 14.66
C SER A 309 -16.90 9.53 14.09
N TYR A 310 -17.01 9.41 12.77
CA TYR A 310 -17.08 8.14 12.06
C TYR A 310 -16.27 8.20 10.78
N TYR A 311 -15.69 7.07 10.41
CA TYR A 311 -15.07 6.84 9.12
C TYR A 311 -15.97 5.97 8.25
N HIS A 312 -16.13 6.37 7.00
CA HIS A 312 -16.89 5.64 6.00
C HIS A 312 -15.95 4.98 5.01
N GLY A 313 -16.10 3.67 4.83
CA GLY A 313 -15.41 2.95 3.78
C GLY A 313 -16.38 2.15 2.93
N GLU A 314 -15.99 1.93 1.67
CA GLU A 314 -16.86 1.30 0.68
C GLU A 314 -16.07 0.50 -0.35
N HIS A 315 -16.68 -0.56 -0.85
CA HIS A 315 -16.10 -1.40 -1.89
C HIS A 315 -17.20 -2.07 -2.72
N SER A 316 -17.08 -2.06 -4.04
CA SER A 316 -17.95 -2.82 -4.95
C SER A 316 -17.67 -4.34 -4.88
N PRO A 317 -18.51 -5.22 -5.45
CA PRO A 317 -18.12 -6.60 -5.69
C PRO A 317 -16.77 -6.69 -6.41
N CYS A 318 -15.95 -7.65 -6.02
CA CYS A 318 -14.67 -7.95 -6.70
C CYS A 318 -14.53 -9.45 -7.00
N TYR A 319 -14.64 -10.31 -5.98
CA TYR A 319 -14.52 -11.76 -6.17
C TYR A 319 -15.88 -12.46 -6.17
N HIS A 320 -16.81 -11.97 -5.36
CA HIS A 320 -18.17 -12.46 -5.19
C HIS A 320 -19.08 -11.28 -4.81
N PRO A 321 -20.40 -11.32 -5.11
CA PRO A 321 -21.34 -10.28 -4.68
C PRO A 321 -21.31 -10.01 -3.17
N GLU A 322 -20.99 -11.03 -2.35
CA GLU A 322 -20.90 -10.87 -0.90
C GLU A 322 -19.76 -9.94 -0.44
N ASN A 323 -18.77 -9.68 -1.30
CA ASN A 323 -17.67 -8.78 -0.96
C ASN A 323 -18.07 -7.30 -1.08
N ALA A 324 -19.23 -6.99 -1.68
CA ALA A 324 -19.74 -5.63 -1.65
C ALA A 324 -19.99 -5.20 -0.20
N ASN A 325 -19.46 -4.05 0.17
CA ASN A 325 -19.67 -3.54 1.51
C ASN A 325 -19.62 -2.02 1.56
N GLN A 326 -20.39 -1.50 2.51
CA GLN A 326 -20.30 -0.18 3.07
C GLN A 326 -20.06 -0.37 4.56
N PHE A 327 -19.15 0.39 5.16
CA PHE A 327 -18.93 0.32 6.60
C PHE A 327 -18.75 1.69 7.23
N LEU A 328 -19.23 1.80 8.48
CA LEU A 328 -19.01 2.94 9.35
C LEU A 328 -18.27 2.46 10.60
N THR A 329 -17.21 3.15 10.99
CA THR A 329 -16.48 2.85 12.23
C THR A 329 -16.18 4.13 13.02
N ASP A 330 -16.32 4.07 14.34
CA ASP A 330 -15.84 5.10 15.28
C ASP A 330 -14.45 4.77 15.88
N GLY A 331 -13.84 3.69 15.42
CA GLY A 331 -12.58 3.15 15.96
C GLY A 331 -12.77 2.08 17.04
N HIS A 332 -13.98 1.92 17.57
CA HIS A 332 -14.32 0.87 18.55
C HIS A 332 -15.36 -0.11 18.00
N TRP A 333 -16.39 0.42 17.34
CA TRP A 333 -17.46 -0.33 16.72
C TRP A 333 -17.42 -0.11 15.21
N LYS A 334 -17.65 -1.19 14.47
CA LYS A 334 -17.81 -1.17 13.03
C LYS A 334 -19.14 -1.77 12.64
N TYR A 335 -19.98 -0.99 11.96
CA TYR A 335 -21.19 -1.46 11.31
C TYR A 335 -20.87 -1.75 9.85
N VAL A 336 -21.14 -2.97 9.39
CA VAL A 336 -20.91 -3.41 8.01
C VAL A 336 -22.26 -3.73 7.37
N TRP A 337 -22.52 -3.12 6.22
CA TRP A 337 -23.71 -3.35 5.42
C TRP A 337 -23.32 -3.88 4.05
N ASN A 338 -23.89 -5.02 3.65
CA ASN A 338 -23.80 -5.50 2.28
C ASN A 338 -24.98 -4.92 1.46
N PRO A 339 -24.71 -4.15 0.40
CA PRO A 339 -25.75 -3.46 -0.35
C PRO A 339 -26.45 -4.30 -1.43
N ILE A 340 -26.11 -5.58 -1.61
CA ILE A 340 -26.54 -6.41 -2.76
C ILE A 340 -27.41 -7.58 -2.34
#